data_AF-A0AAD5C5I5-F1
#
_entry.id   AF-A0AAD5C5I5-F1
#
_cell.length_a   1.000
_cell.length_b   1.000
_cell.length_c   1.000
_cell.angle_alpha   90.00
_cell.angle_beta   90.00
_cell.angle_gamma   90.00
#
_symmetry.space_group_name_H-M   'P 1'
#
loop_
_entity.id
_entity.type
_entity.pdbx_description
1 polymer ?
#
loop_
_entity_poly.entity_id
_entity_poly.type
_entity_poly.pdbx_seq_one_letter_code
_entity_poly.pdbx_strand_id
1 'polypeptide(L)'
;MTERASDVIVVAYTTVEVACQPAMECLPLAMEPESGFYADPVIVLDFQSLYPPMVIAYNLCFCTCLGKVSPSKPNTLGVASYTPDPKVLCKLKHEVLLTPNGVMYVPSKVLGKVYPSKR
;
A
#
# COMPACT_ATOMS: atom_id res chain seq x y z
N MET A 1 25.12 6.18 -2.76
CA MET A 1 24.68 7.24 -3.70
C MET A 1 23.42 7.85 -3.12
N THR A 2 23.66 8.87 -2.27
CA THR A 2 22.74 9.86 -1.70
C THR A 2 21.42 9.36 -1.12
N GLU A 3 21.46 8.99 0.16
CA GLU A 3 20.33 9.14 1.08
C GLU A 3 19.78 10.56 0.96
N ARG A 4 18.54 10.72 0.50
CA ARG A 4 17.77 11.90 0.85
C ARG A 4 17.22 11.65 2.25
N ALA A 5 17.91 12.17 3.26
CA ALA A 5 17.27 12.49 4.54
C ALA A 5 16.13 13.45 4.21
N SER A 6 14.93 12.90 4.04
CA SER A 6 13.74 13.67 3.78
C SER A 6 13.26 14.15 5.14
N ASP A 7 13.04 15.44 5.32
CA ASP A 7 12.54 16.05 6.55
C ASP A 7 11.10 15.56 6.83
N VAL A 8 10.96 14.32 7.30
CA VAL A 8 9.70 13.67 7.59
C VAL A 8 9.55 13.58 9.09
N ILE A 9 8.41 14.06 9.58
CA ILE A 9 8.04 13.94 10.99
C ILE A 9 7.22 12.67 11.15
N VAL A 10 7.64 11.81 12.08
CA VAL A 10 6.88 10.61 12.44
C VAL A 10 5.79 11.01 13.43
N VAL A 11 4.56 10.63 13.14
CA VAL A 11 3.43 10.82 14.04
C VAL A 11 3.25 9.56 14.89
N ALA A 12 3.19 9.74 16.20
CA ALA A 12 2.87 8.68 17.15
C ALA A 12 1.39 8.76 17.56
N TYR A 13 0.74 7.61 17.72
CA TYR A 13 -0.65 7.51 18.13
C TYR A 13 -0.76 6.66 19.41
N THR A 14 -1.78 6.96 20.22
CA THR A 14 -2.11 6.19 21.41
C THR A 14 -2.82 4.88 21.05
N THR A 15 -2.81 3.91 21.97
CA THR A 15 -3.51 2.63 21.79
C THR A 15 -5.02 2.80 21.59
N VAL A 16 -5.62 3.82 22.23
CA VAL A 16 -7.04 4.16 22.10
C VAL A 16 -7.34 4.65 20.69
N GLU A 17 -6.51 5.54 20.14
CA GLU A 17 -6.70 6.04 18.77
C GLU A 17 -6.50 4.93 17.72
N VAL A 18 -5.50 4.07 17.93
CA VAL A 18 -5.25 2.88 17.09
C VAL A 18 -6.43 1.90 17.15
N ALA A 19 -7.11 1.76 18.28
CA ALA A 19 -8.30 0.92 18.42
C ALA A 19 -9.53 1.47 17.66
N CYS A 20 -9.58 2.78 17.41
CA CYS A 20 -10.66 3.44 16.68
C CYS A 20 -10.45 3.48 15.15
N GLN A 21 -9.31 3.01 14.65
CA GLN A 21 -9.04 3.01 13.20
C GLN A 21 -10.00 2.08 12.43
N PRO A 22 -10.20 2.30 11.12
CA PRO A 22 -11.01 1.41 10.30
C PRO A 22 -10.48 -0.03 10.32
N ALA A 23 -11.39 -1.00 10.38
CA ALA A 23 -11.04 -2.41 10.31
C ALA A 23 -10.41 -2.76 8.95
N MET A 24 -9.56 -3.78 8.94
CA MET A 24 -8.96 -4.30 7.72
C MET A 24 -10.02 -4.96 6.84
N GLU A 25 -10.12 -4.53 5.58
CA GLU A 25 -11.12 -5.03 4.62
C GLU A 25 -10.57 -6.12 3.69
N CYS A 26 -9.24 -6.24 3.57
CA CYS A 26 -8.59 -7.19 2.67
C CYS A 26 -8.19 -8.46 3.42
N LEU A 27 -8.51 -9.62 2.85
CA LEU A 27 -8.14 -10.93 3.39
C LEU A 27 -7.23 -11.67 2.39
N PRO A 28 -6.27 -12.48 2.87
CA PRO A 28 -5.48 -13.32 1.99
C PRO A 28 -6.36 -14.42 1.37
N LEU A 29 -6.00 -14.83 0.15
CA LEU A 29 -6.63 -15.97 -0.51
C LEU A 29 -6.02 -17.27 0.03
N ALA A 30 -6.85 -18.13 0.60
CA ALA A 30 -6.54 -19.53 0.84
C ALA A 30 -7.42 -20.37 -0.09
N MET A 31 -6.81 -21.16 -0.96
CA MET A 31 -7.55 -22.07 -1.83
C MET A 31 -7.91 -23.33 -1.06
N GLU A 32 -9.13 -23.83 -1.27
CA GLU A 32 -9.54 -25.13 -0.76
C GLU A 32 -8.80 -26.24 -1.53
N PRO A 33 -8.14 -27.19 -0.85
CA PRO A 33 -7.43 -28.26 -1.53
C PRO A 33 -8.40 -29.35 -1.98
N GLU A 34 -8.17 -29.89 -3.17
CA GLU A 34 -8.83 -31.12 -3.62
C GLU A 34 -8.28 -32.31 -2.83
N SER A 35 -9.14 -32.96 -2.05
CA SER A 35 -8.73 -34.08 -1.19
C SER A 35 -8.60 -35.37 -1.98
N GLY A 36 -7.46 -36.02 -1.91
CA GLY A 36 -7.22 -37.27 -2.62
C GLY A 36 -5.77 -37.72 -2.60
N PHE A 37 -5.50 -38.85 -3.24
CA PHE A 37 -4.15 -39.35 -3.48
C PHE A 37 -3.71 -38.97 -4.90
N TYR A 38 -2.60 -38.25 -5.01
CA TYR A 38 -2.03 -37.82 -6.29
C TYR A 38 -0.94 -38.81 -6.72
N ALA A 39 -1.22 -39.61 -7.74
CA ALA A 39 -0.25 -40.57 -8.29
C ALA A 39 0.82 -39.87 -9.16
N ASP A 40 0.45 -38.76 -9.80
CA ASP A 40 1.34 -37.94 -10.61
C ASP A 40 2.06 -36.87 -9.74
N PRO A 41 3.29 -36.45 -10.10
CA PRO A 41 4.02 -35.44 -9.33
C PRO A 41 3.31 -34.09 -9.35
N VAL A 42 3.25 -33.44 -8.17
CA VAL A 42 2.65 -32.12 -7.99
C VAL A 42 3.74 -31.06 -7.86
N ILE A 43 3.65 -30.00 -8.68
CA ILE A 43 4.58 -28.87 -8.63
C ILE A 43 4.09 -27.86 -7.59
N VAL A 44 4.96 -27.53 -6.63
CA VAL A 44 4.69 -26.50 -5.63
C VAL A 44 5.47 -25.23 -6.02
N LEU A 45 4.74 -24.15 -6.23
CA LEU A 45 5.31 -22.83 -6.53
C LEU A 45 5.09 -21.92 -5.34
N ASP A 46 6.15 -21.24 -4.92
CA ASP A 46 6.10 -20.22 -3.87
C ASP A 46 6.91 -18.99 -4.29
N PHE A 47 6.53 -17.83 -3.77
CA PHE A 47 7.29 -16.61 -3.93
C PHE A 47 8.36 -16.55 -2.84
N GLN A 48 9.62 -16.37 -3.22
CA GLN A 48 10.71 -16.17 -2.25
C GLN A 48 10.46 -14.98 -1.31
N SER A 49 9.66 -14.00 -1.74
CA SER A 49 9.11 -12.90 -0.94
C SER A 49 7.94 -12.24 -1.67
N LEU A 50 6.73 -12.24 -1.10
CA LEU A 50 5.55 -11.67 -1.76
C LEU A 50 5.41 -10.14 -1.54
N TYR A 51 5.27 -9.73 -0.27
CA TYR A 51 4.94 -8.33 0.05
C TYR A 51 6.07 -7.31 -0.14
N PRO A 52 7.33 -7.57 0.26
CA PRO A 52 8.38 -6.56 0.12
C PRO A 52 8.60 -6.11 -1.34
N PRO A 53 8.64 -7.02 -2.35
CA PRO A 53 8.70 -6.59 -3.75
C PRO A 53 7.50 -5.77 -4.19
N MET A 54 6.27 -6.10 -3.76
CA MET A 54 5.07 -5.30 -4.07
C MET A 54 5.20 -3.87 -3.53
N VAL A 55 5.58 -3.73 -2.25
CA VAL A 55 5.76 -2.41 -1.60
C VAL A 55 6.75 -1.54 -2.36
N ILE A 56 7.88 -2.11 -2.78
CA ILE A 56 8.95 -1.40 -3.50
C ILE A 56 8.54 -1.07 -4.95
N ALA A 57 7.95 -2.03 -5.67
CA ALA A 57 7.59 -1.87 -7.08
C ALA A 57 6.52 -0.80 -7.28
N TYR A 58 5.52 -0.79 -6.38
CA TYR A 58 4.37 0.10 -6.44
C TYR A 58 4.52 1.35 -5.57
N ASN A 59 5.70 1.57 -4.97
CA ASN A 59 6.01 2.74 -4.13
C ASN A 59 4.97 2.96 -3.02
N LEU A 60 4.55 1.87 -2.37
CA LEU A 60 3.53 1.89 -1.31
C LEU A 60 4.15 2.42 -0.02
N CYS A 61 3.87 3.67 0.33
CA CYS A 61 4.38 4.28 1.55
C CYS A 61 3.36 5.28 2.10
N PHE A 62 3.45 5.59 3.39
CA PHE A 62 2.68 6.67 4.01
C PHE A 62 2.91 8.02 3.31
N CYS A 63 4.16 8.30 2.89
CA CYS A 63 4.52 9.56 2.23
C CYS A 63 3.98 9.69 0.79
N THR A 64 3.61 8.57 0.17
CA THR A 64 3.10 8.53 -1.20
C THR A 64 1.59 8.31 -1.26
N CYS A 65 0.92 8.08 -0.13
CA CYS A 65 -0.51 7.78 -0.08
C CYS A 65 -1.36 9.06 -0.20
N LEU A 66 -2.35 9.04 -1.10
CA LEU A 66 -3.27 10.15 -1.36
C LEU A 66 -4.69 9.89 -0.82
N GLY A 67 -4.92 8.74 -0.18
CA GLY A 67 -6.23 8.34 0.38
C GLY A 67 -7.10 7.54 -0.59
N LYS A 68 -8.33 7.20 -0.16
CA LYS A 68 -9.28 6.40 -0.96
C LYS A 68 -9.95 7.27 -2.03
N VAL A 69 -10.21 6.69 -3.21
CA VAL A 69 -10.91 7.37 -4.33
C VAL A 69 -12.34 7.75 -3.94
N SER A 70 -13.05 6.83 -3.28
CA SER A 70 -14.41 7.02 -2.79
C SER A 70 -14.45 6.68 -1.31
N PRO A 71 -14.13 7.63 -0.41
CA PRO A 71 -14.09 7.35 1.02
C PRO A 71 -15.52 7.23 1.57
N SER A 72 -15.82 6.13 2.26
CA SER A 72 -17.13 5.87 2.91
C SER A 72 -17.35 6.67 4.20
N LYS A 73 -16.26 7.22 4.75
CA LYS A 73 -16.17 8.09 5.93
C LYS A 73 -15.29 9.30 5.57
N PRO A 74 -15.22 10.39 6.37
CA PRO A 74 -14.20 11.43 6.14
C PRO A 74 -12.83 10.78 5.93
N ASN A 75 -12.11 11.23 4.91
CA ASN A 75 -10.96 10.53 4.34
C ASN A 75 -9.91 10.31 5.44
N THR A 76 -9.82 9.06 5.93
CA THR A 76 -9.00 8.68 7.07
C THR A 76 -7.90 7.75 6.57
N LEU A 77 -6.66 8.07 6.90
CA LEU A 77 -5.49 7.27 6.61
C LEU A 77 -5.04 6.59 7.91
N GLY A 78 -5.55 5.38 8.13
CA GLY A 78 -5.38 4.67 9.40
C GLY A 78 -6.05 5.42 10.55
N VAL A 79 -5.25 6.06 11.40
CA VAL A 79 -5.71 6.85 12.54
C VAL A 79 -5.88 8.34 12.18
N ALA A 80 -5.11 8.84 11.21
CA ALA A 80 -5.07 10.26 10.88
C ALA A 80 -6.22 10.64 9.94
N SER A 81 -6.80 11.83 10.14
CA SER A 81 -7.61 12.45 9.08
C SER A 81 -6.68 13.08 8.03
N TYR A 82 -6.90 12.76 6.76
CA TYR A 82 -6.07 13.26 5.67
C TYR A 82 -6.91 13.56 4.45
N THR A 83 -6.85 14.81 3.98
CA THR A 83 -7.49 15.22 2.73
C THR A 83 -6.42 15.76 1.77
N PRO A 84 -6.23 15.11 0.61
CA PRO A 84 -5.25 15.60 -0.37
C PRO A 84 -5.72 16.93 -0.98
N ASP A 85 -4.78 17.83 -1.27
CA ASP A 85 -5.08 19.09 -1.97
C ASP A 85 -5.62 18.78 -3.38
N PRO A 86 -6.83 19.28 -3.74
CA PRO A 86 -7.41 19.10 -5.06
C PRO A 86 -6.49 19.52 -6.22
N LYS A 87 -5.64 20.54 -6.02
CA LYS A 87 -4.68 20.98 -7.05
C LYS A 87 -3.64 19.92 -7.36
N VAL A 88 -3.20 19.19 -6.34
CA VAL A 88 -2.24 18.09 -6.48
C VAL A 88 -2.91 16.93 -7.23
N LEU A 89 -4.14 16.59 -6.87
CA LEU A 89 -4.92 15.55 -7.57
C LEU A 89 -5.14 15.88 -9.05
N CYS A 90 -5.51 17.13 -9.38
CA CYS A 90 -5.69 17.56 -10.76
C CYS A 90 -4.41 17.43 -11.60
N LYS A 91 -3.26 17.76 -11.02
CA LYS A 91 -1.95 17.62 -11.68
C LYS A 91 -1.58 16.15 -11.91
N LEU A 92 -1.91 15.28 -10.96
CA LEU A 92 -1.51 13.87 -10.98
C LEU A 92 -2.54 12.94 -11.65
N LYS A 93 -3.69 13.45 -12.09
CA LYS A 93 -4.85 12.67 -12.55
C LYS A 93 -4.53 11.49 -13.48
N HIS A 94 -3.53 11.61 -14.36
CA HIS A 94 -3.16 10.57 -15.33
C HIS A 94 -1.99 9.68 -14.91
N GLU A 95 -1.36 9.96 -13.77
CA GLU A 95 -0.17 9.27 -13.30
C GLU A 95 -0.33 8.62 -11.93
N VAL A 96 -1.43 8.90 -11.21
CA VAL A 96 -1.73 8.26 -9.92
C VAL A 96 -1.79 6.75 -10.08
N LEU A 97 -1.14 6.03 -9.17
CA LEU A 97 -1.29 4.60 -9.03
C LEU A 97 -2.51 4.30 -8.17
N LEU A 98 -3.45 3.53 -8.71
CA LEU A 98 -4.62 3.04 -7.97
C LEU A 98 -4.42 1.57 -7.58
N THR A 99 -4.50 1.26 -6.29
CA THR A 99 -4.42 -0.12 -5.80
C THR A 99 -5.79 -0.79 -5.78
N PRO A 100 -5.86 -2.15 -5.75
CA PRO A 100 -7.13 -2.89 -5.77
C PRO A 100 -8.09 -2.56 -4.62
N ASN A 101 -7.58 -2.12 -3.47
CA ASN A 101 -8.37 -1.64 -2.32
C ASN A 101 -8.88 -0.19 -2.49
N GLY A 102 -8.71 0.42 -3.66
CA GLY A 102 -9.22 1.75 -3.99
C GLY A 102 -8.42 2.90 -3.38
N VAL A 103 -7.18 2.66 -2.93
CA VAL A 103 -6.28 3.69 -2.39
C VAL A 103 -5.37 4.23 -3.49
N MET A 104 -5.17 5.54 -3.49
CA MET A 104 -4.33 6.22 -4.46
C MET A 104 -2.92 6.44 -3.92
N TYR A 105 -1.91 6.26 -4.78
CA TYR A 105 -0.50 6.50 -4.46
C TYR A 105 0.19 7.36 -5.53
N VAL A 106 1.14 8.17 -5.10
CA VAL A 106 2.01 8.97 -5.97
C VAL A 106 3.03 8.06 -6.66
N PRO A 107 3.13 8.11 -8.01
CA PRO A 107 4.07 7.28 -8.74
C PRO A 107 5.52 7.69 -8.49
N SER A 108 6.43 6.71 -8.60
CA SER A 108 7.89 6.91 -8.47
C SER A 108 8.47 7.96 -9.42
N LYS A 109 7.76 8.27 -10.52
CA LYS A 109 8.15 9.28 -11.51
C LYS A 109 8.05 10.71 -10.97
N VAL A 110 7.07 10.95 -10.09
CA VAL A 110 6.79 12.27 -9.51
C VAL A 110 7.52 12.44 -8.20
N LEU A 111 7.37 11.45 -7.31
CA LEU A 111 8.08 11.38 -6.05
C LEU A 111 8.98 10.15 -6.11
N GLY A 112 10.29 10.34 -6.04
CA GLY A 112 11.26 9.24 -6.13
C GLY A 112 10.95 8.09 -5.18
N LYS A 113 11.43 6.88 -5.52
CA LYS A 113 11.19 5.67 -4.72
C LYS A 113 11.59 5.91 -3.26
N VAL A 114 10.67 5.61 -2.35
CA VAL A 114 10.94 5.70 -0.90
C VAL A 114 11.89 4.58 -0.48
N TYR A 115 11.66 3.38 -0.98
CA TYR A 115 12.48 2.21 -0.67
C TYR A 115 13.47 1.92 -1.81
N PRO A 116 14.72 1.53 -1.50
CA PRO A 116 15.69 1.16 -2.52
C PRO A 116 15.22 -0.12 -3.24
N SER A 117 15.33 -0.14 -4.57
CA SER A 117 15.20 -1.40 -5.30
C SER A 117 16.41 -2.27 -5.01
N LYS A 118 16.18 -3.53 -4.62
CA LYS A 118 17.26 -4.51 -4.58
C LYS A 118 17.88 -4.58 -5.98
N ARG A 119 19.20 -4.38 -6.03
CA ARG A 119 20.01 -4.48 -7.24
C ARG A 119 20.34 -5.93 -7.49
#